data_AF-A0A955KDA4-F1
#
_entry.id   AF-A0A955KDA4-F1
#
_cell.length_a   1.000
_cell.length_b   1.000
_cell.length_c   1.000
_cell.angle_alpha   90.00
_cell.angle_beta   90.00
_cell.angle_gamma   90.00
#
_symmetry.space_group_name_H-M   'P 1'
#
loop_
_entity.id
_entity.type
_entity.pdbx_description
1 polymer ?
#
loop_
_entity_poly.entity_id
_entity_poly.type
_entity_poly.pdbx_seq_one_letter_code
_entity_poly.pdbx_strand_id
1 'polypeptide(L)'
;MSEQNSSIDFIKKARALHGLHFGHVDANINFPGQVWSKWCAFVKNENHALLELLTNKEINDTYKARALVVLLSPNISLSPFPWANNQASAKRKLNGLLRDFDFATLSRALQKFLFQLLPLCMKATPDADKESGHKADESVPTYHKAIIFALSVLAEDDPLAEELFQLWQPLDPVVYWNMDFASGYDQLRALLQARIPSSWKKKAHERMVRIILSENAGKTQPRADHEDARRCYLYQIELCIIGGRALPYAVDLLAEQVEFLIGPGDKPGARGIQVHTCKYFLNLLSEVKFLDLRRRFARYIVLGDHCEFGPFSVHHDDEMKMARQMLEEADEEDKEMKERLGFFITQGQTRLEKKRSNRTSRKAKNNAILSQMRV
;
A
#
# COMPACT_ATOMS: atom_id res chain seq x y z
N MET A 1 -23.49 6.58 27.54
CA MET A 1 -24.61 5.86 26.89
C MET A 1 -24.54 6.09 25.38
N SER A 2 -23.78 5.28 24.63
CA SER A 2 -23.92 5.18 23.15
C SER A 2 -23.12 4.04 22.47
N GLU A 3 -22.28 3.29 23.17
CA GLU A 3 -21.35 2.35 22.49
C GLU A 3 -21.94 0.97 22.11
N GLN A 4 -23.03 0.51 22.73
CA GLN A 4 -23.69 -0.77 22.37
C GLN A 4 -24.53 -0.72 21.07
N ASN A 5 -24.66 0.46 20.44
CA ASN A 5 -25.56 0.63 19.30
C ASN A 5 -24.98 0.19 17.95
N SER A 6 -23.66 0.28 17.73
CA SER A 6 -23.03 -0.01 16.42
C SER A 6 -23.01 -1.51 16.07
N SER A 7 -22.68 -2.37 17.03
CA SER A 7 -22.66 -3.83 16.87
C SER A 7 -24.04 -4.42 16.57
N ILE A 8 -25.07 -3.94 17.28
CA ILE A 8 -26.47 -4.35 17.04
C ILE A 8 -26.98 -3.78 15.70
N ASP A 9 -26.59 -2.56 15.36
CA ASP A 9 -26.92 -1.91 14.09
C ASP A 9 -26.27 -2.64 12.90
N PHE A 10 -25.03 -3.11 13.03
CA PHE A 10 -24.36 -3.96 12.04
C PHE A 10 -25.16 -5.23 11.75
N ILE A 11 -25.53 -5.99 12.78
CA ILE A 11 -26.30 -7.24 12.63
C ILE A 11 -27.62 -6.98 11.90
N LYS A 12 -28.35 -5.93 12.29
CA LYS A 12 -29.64 -5.57 11.67
C LYS A 12 -29.47 -5.14 10.22
N LYS A 13 -28.51 -4.24 9.94
CA LYS A 13 -28.25 -3.72 8.60
C LYS A 13 -27.69 -4.77 7.66
N ALA A 14 -26.79 -5.64 8.11
CA ALA A 14 -26.27 -6.74 7.31
C ALA A 14 -27.37 -7.74 6.93
N ARG A 15 -28.30 -8.06 7.85
CA ARG A 15 -29.48 -8.89 7.55
C ARG A 15 -30.43 -8.21 6.56
N ALA A 16 -30.73 -6.93 6.78
CA ALA A 16 -31.60 -6.16 5.89
C ALA A 16 -31.00 -6.05 4.48
N LEU A 17 -29.70 -5.81 4.39
CA LEU A 17 -28.96 -5.74 3.13
C LEU A 17 -29.01 -7.09 2.39
N HIS A 18 -28.77 -8.20 3.09
CA HIS A 18 -28.88 -9.54 2.50
C HIS A 18 -30.29 -9.79 1.95
N GLY A 19 -31.32 -9.46 2.74
CA GLY A 19 -32.72 -9.60 2.32
C GLY A 19 -33.10 -8.74 1.12
N LEU A 20 -32.56 -7.51 1.03
CA LEU A 20 -32.82 -6.58 -0.06
C LEU A 20 -32.26 -7.06 -1.41
N HIS A 21 -31.10 -7.72 -1.41
CA HIS A 21 -30.47 -8.19 -2.66
C HIS A 21 -30.89 -9.60 -3.07
N PHE A 22 -31.20 -10.46 -2.11
CA PHE A 22 -31.36 -11.90 -2.37
C PHE A 22 -32.69 -12.49 -1.86
N GLY A 23 -33.64 -11.65 -1.44
CA GLY A 23 -35.00 -12.04 -1.07
C GLY A 23 -35.22 -12.21 0.45
N HIS A 24 -36.50 -12.18 0.85
CA HIS A 24 -36.95 -12.03 2.24
C HIS A 24 -36.26 -12.93 3.29
N VAL A 25 -35.85 -12.29 4.38
CA VAL A 25 -35.78 -12.88 5.72
C VAL A 25 -37.18 -12.75 6.33
N ASP A 26 -38.17 -13.48 5.83
CA ASP A 26 -39.49 -13.56 6.47
C ASP A 26 -39.74 -14.92 7.11
N ALA A 27 -40.36 -14.85 8.28
CA ALA A 27 -40.37 -15.86 9.32
C ALA A 27 -41.12 -17.15 9.01
N ASN A 28 -41.64 -17.37 7.80
CA ASN A 28 -42.31 -18.61 7.46
C ASN A 28 -42.38 -18.80 5.94
N ILE A 29 -41.68 -19.84 5.47
CA ILE A 29 -41.86 -20.70 4.29
C ILE A 29 -40.45 -21.26 3.99
N ASN A 30 -40.18 -22.50 4.43
CA ASN A 30 -38.97 -23.31 4.18
C ASN A 30 -37.63 -22.54 4.12
N PHE A 31 -37.07 -22.30 5.31
CA PHE A 31 -35.92 -21.44 5.57
C PHE A 31 -34.64 -21.78 4.78
N PRO A 32 -34.10 -20.85 3.96
CA PRO A 32 -32.68 -20.87 3.61
C PRO A 32 -31.79 -20.82 4.86
N GLY A 33 -32.28 -20.34 6.01
CA GLY A 33 -31.62 -20.43 7.32
C GLY A 33 -31.41 -21.85 7.86
N GLN A 34 -32.34 -22.78 7.63
CA GLN A 34 -32.16 -24.19 8.06
C GLN A 34 -31.12 -24.91 7.22
N VAL A 35 -31.09 -24.67 5.91
CA VAL A 35 -30.07 -25.25 5.01
C VAL A 35 -28.68 -24.76 5.41
N TRP A 36 -28.53 -23.46 5.68
CA TRP A 36 -27.28 -22.89 6.18
C TRP A 36 -26.85 -23.54 7.50
N SER A 37 -27.73 -23.61 8.50
CA SER A 37 -27.39 -24.23 9.79
C SER A 37 -27.03 -25.71 9.67
N LYS A 38 -27.74 -26.47 8.82
CA LYS A 38 -27.42 -27.87 8.52
C LYS A 38 -26.06 -28.00 7.84
N TRP A 39 -25.77 -27.13 6.87
CA TRP A 39 -24.48 -27.10 6.19
C TRP A 39 -23.34 -26.74 7.15
N CYS A 40 -23.49 -25.70 7.98
CA CYS A 40 -22.51 -25.34 9.02
C CYS A 40 -22.22 -26.51 9.98
N ALA A 41 -23.25 -27.24 10.39
CA ALA A 41 -23.10 -28.44 11.22
C ALA A 41 -22.37 -29.58 10.48
N PHE A 42 -22.69 -29.78 9.19
CA PHE A 42 -22.05 -30.79 8.34
C PHE A 42 -20.56 -30.51 8.13
N VAL A 43 -20.19 -29.27 7.77
CA VAL A 43 -18.80 -28.85 7.58
C VAL A 43 -18.09 -28.54 8.90
N LYS A 44 -18.77 -28.73 10.05
CA LYS A 44 -18.24 -28.50 11.40
C LYS A 44 -17.62 -27.11 11.60
N ASN A 45 -18.13 -26.10 10.89
CA ASN A 45 -17.60 -24.72 10.86
C ASN A 45 -16.12 -24.63 10.41
N GLU A 46 -15.68 -25.51 9.51
CA GLU A 46 -14.35 -25.40 8.90
C GLU A 46 -14.26 -24.14 8.05
N ASN A 47 -13.36 -23.24 8.43
CA ASN A 47 -13.22 -21.91 7.83
C ASN A 47 -12.99 -21.94 6.31
N HIS A 48 -12.28 -22.94 5.78
CA HIS A 48 -12.02 -23.06 4.34
C HIS A 48 -13.29 -23.37 3.53
N ALA A 49 -14.28 -24.02 4.15
CA ALA A 49 -15.57 -24.31 3.52
C ALA A 49 -16.33 -23.02 3.13
N LEU A 50 -16.13 -21.92 3.86
CA LEU A 50 -16.68 -20.60 3.47
C LEU A 50 -16.06 -20.08 2.17
N LEU A 51 -14.75 -20.26 2.00
CA LEU A 51 -14.05 -19.84 0.79
C LEU A 51 -14.46 -20.70 -0.41
N GLU A 52 -14.63 -22.00 -0.20
CA GLU A 52 -15.14 -22.93 -1.21
C GLU A 52 -16.54 -22.55 -1.70
N LEU A 53 -17.42 -22.05 -0.82
CA LEU A 53 -18.72 -21.54 -1.25
C LEU A 53 -18.58 -20.37 -2.22
N LEU A 54 -17.64 -19.45 -1.97
CA LEU A 54 -17.42 -18.28 -2.83
C LEU A 54 -16.90 -18.66 -4.21
N THR A 55 -16.05 -19.69 -4.30
CA THR A 55 -15.41 -20.11 -5.55
C THR A 55 -16.24 -21.11 -6.35
N ASN A 56 -17.15 -21.84 -5.70
CA ASN A 56 -18.00 -22.83 -6.38
C ASN A 56 -19.10 -22.16 -7.22
N LYS A 57 -19.05 -22.34 -8.55
CA LYS A 57 -20.00 -21.75 -9.50
C LYS A 57 -21.43 -22.30 -9.39
N GLU A 58 -21.61 -23.50 -8.87
CA GLU A 58 -22.91 -24.16 -8.73
C GLU A 58 -23.70 -23.65 -7.52
N ILE A 59 -23.03 -22.99 -6.58
CA ILE A 59 -23.66 -22.45 -5.37
C ILE A 59 -24.36 -21.12 -5.69
N ASN A 60 -25.61 -21.02 -5.25
CA ASN A 60 -26.43 -19.81 -5.37
C ASN A 60 -25.83 -18.63 -4.59
N ASP A 61 -25.88 -17.43 -5.19
CA ASP A 61 -25.37 -16.18 -4.63
C ASP A 61 -25.93 -15.85 -3.25
N THR A 62 -27.15 -16.30 -2.92
CA THR A 62 -27.74 -16.14 -1.58
C THR A 62 -26.84 -16.71 -0.48
N TYR A 63 -26.24 -17.89 -0.71
CA TYR A 63 -25.35 -18.54 0.26
C TYR A 63 -23.94 -17.96 0.22
N LYS A 64 -23.47 -17.55 -0.96
CA LYS A 64 -22.21 -16.81 -1.10
C LYS A 64 -22.24 -15.47 -0.36
N ALA A 65 -23.36 -14.75 -0.42
CA ALA A 65 -23.57 -13.51 0.30
C ALA A 65 -23.50 -13.72 1.82
N ARG A 66 -24.06 -14.84 2.32
CA ARG A 66 -23.91 -15.20 3.75
C ARG A 66 -22.46 -15.51 4.11
N ALA A 67 -21.76 -16.26 3.26
CA ALA A 67 -20.34 -16.52 3.45
C ALA A 67 -19.51 -15.23 3.48
N LEU A 68 -19.79 -14.26 2.58
CA LEU A 68 -19.16 -12.93 2.60
C LEU A 68 -19.42 -12.19 3.92
N VAL A 69 -20.66 -12.19 4.41
CA VAL A 69 -20.99 -11.55 5.69
C VAL A 69 -20.26 -12.18 6.87
N VAL A 70 -20.14 -13.51 6.89
CA VAL A 70 -19.40 -14.23 7.94
C VAL A 70 -17.91 -13.93 7.84
N LEU A 71 -17.34 -14.00 6.64
CA LEU A 71 -15.91 -13.80 6.39
C LEU A 71 -15.45 -12.38 6.68
N LEU A 72 -16.28 -11.38 6.35
CA LEU A 72 -16.01 -9.95 6.52
C LEU A 72 -16.54 -9.38 7.84
N SER A 73 -17.11 -10.21 8.71
CA SER A 73 -17.57 -9.71 10.01
C SER A 73 -16.35 -9.27 10.82
N PRO A 74 -16.34 -8.06 11.42
CA PRO A 74 -15.22 -7.58 12.24
C PRO A 74 -14.99 -8.48 13.47
N ASN A 75 -16.05 -9.11 13.96
CA ASN A 75 -15.97 -10.20 14.91
C ASN A 75 -16.99 -11.27 14.55
N ILE A 76 -16.62 -12.54 14.65
CA ILE A 76 -17.53 -13.64 14.33
C ILE A 76 -18.78 -13.67 15.21
N SER A 77 -18.70 -13.16 16.45
CA SER A 77 -19.88 -13.02 17.32
C SER A 77 -20.87 -11.96 16.81
N LEU A 78 -20.42 -11.05 15.96
CA LEU A 78 -21.25 -10.04 15.30
C LEU A 78 -21.83 -10.53 13.98
N SER A 79 -21.46 -11.74 13.52
CA SER A 79 -22.05 -12.30 12.31
C SER A 79 -23.54 -12.55 12.53
N PRO A 80 -24.43 -12.02 11.68
CA PRO A 80 -25.86 -12.33 11.74
C PRO A 80 -26.19 -13.77 11.37
N PHE A 81 -25.24 -14.51 10.79
CA PHE A 81 -25.39 -15.91 10.39
C PHE A 81 -24.59 -16.84 11.31
N PRO A 82 -25.14 -18.00 11.69
CA PRO A 82 -24.45 -18.95 12.56
C PRO A 82 -23.07 -19.33 11.98
N TRP A 83 -22.03 -19.12 12.78
CA TRP A 83 -20.67 -19.61 12.56
C TRP A 83 -19.96 -19.71 13.90
N ALA A 84 -20.03 -20.88 14.55
CA ALA A 84 -19.43 -21.08 15.85
C ALA A 84 -18.04 -21.69 15.66
N ASN A 85 -16.99 -20.97 16.03
CA ASN A 85 -15.66 -21.55 16.11
C ASN A 85 -15.23 -21.63 17.58
N ASN A 86 -15.05 -22.85 18.08
CA ASN A 86 -14.78 -23.16 19.49
C ASN A 86 -13.36 -22.79 19.95
N GLN A 87 -12.59 -22.05 19.15
CA GLN A 87 -11.23 -21.65 19.50
C GLN A 87 -11.09 -20.13 19.52
N ALA A 88 -10.58 -19.59 20.63
CA ALA A 88 -10.26 -18.16 20.80
C ALA A 88 -9.23 -17.64 19.75
N SER A 89 -8.46 -18.54 19.13
CA SER A 89 -7.54 -18.29 18.03
C SER A 89 -8.21 -18.21 16.66
N ALA A 90 -9.43 -18.74 16.51
CA ALA A 90 -10.14 -18.82 15.23
C ALA A 90 -11.05 -17.62 14.94
N LYS A 91 -11.43 -16.85 15.98
CA LYS A 91 -12.14 -15.56 15.82
C LYS A 91 -11.34 -14.54 14.99
N ARG A 92 -10.01 -14.71 14.93
CA ARG A 92 -9.04 -13.78 14.32
C ARG A 92 -8.73 -14.08 12.85
N LYS A 93 -9.00 -15.30 12.36
CA LYS A 93 -8.43 -15.82 11.10
C LYS A 93 -9.35 -15.79 9.87
N LEU A 94 -10.61 -15.37 10.00
CA LEU A 94 -11.57 -15.48 8.88
C LEU A 94 -11.27 -14.48 7.76
N ASN A 95 -10.99 -13.22 8.11
CA ASN A 95 -10.62 -12.19 7.12
C ASN A 95 -9.32 -12.51 6.39
N GLY A 96 -8.37 -13.19 7.06
CA GLY A 96 -7.11 -13.63 6.45
C GLY A 96 -7.31 -14.61 5.29
N LEU A 97 -8.44 -15.33 5.23
CA LEU A 97 -8.77 -16.23 4.12
C LEU A 97 -9.08 -15.47 2.83
N LEU A 98 -9.51 -14.21 2.96
CA LEU A 98 -9.79 -13.33 1.82
C LEU A 98 -8.54 -12.58 1.33
N ARG A 99 -7.40 -12.68 2.04
CA ARG A 99 -6.15 -11.99 1.68
C ARG A 99 -5.74 -12.30 0.24
N ASP A 100 -5.93 -13.54 -0.19
CA ASP A 100 -5.51 -14.02 -1.51
C ASP A 100 -6.72 -14.24 -2.45
N PHE A 101 -7.95 -13.95 -2.00
CA PHE A 101 -9.18 -14.12 -2.81
C PHE A 101 -9.32 -13.03 -3.89
N ASP A 102 -9.71 -13.40 -5.11
CA ASP A 102 -9.98 -12.46 -6.19
C ASP A 102 -11.47 -12.09 -6.24
N PHE A 103 -11.79 -10.88 -5.76
CA PHE A 103 -13.16 -10.36 -5.73
C PHE A 103 -13.77 -10.16 -7.13
N ALA A 104 -12.96 -10.09 -8.20
CA ALA A 104 -13.46 -10.01 -9.57
C ALA A 104 -14.21 -11.28 -10.01
N THR A 105 -13.98 -12.41 -9.33
CA THR A 105 -14.67 -13.69 -9.61
C THR A 105 -16.11 -13.73 -9.11
N LEU A 106 -16.51 -12.78 -8.25
CA LEU A 106 -17.88 -12.67 -7.75
C LEU A 106 -18.83 -12.20 -8.86
N SER A 107 -20.09 -12.64 -8.80
CA SER A 107 -21.15 -12.11 -9.69
C SER A 107 -21.37 -10.61 -9.46
N ARG A 108 -21.94 -9.90 -10.43
CA ARG A 108 -22.25 -8.47 -10.28
C ARG A 108 -23.15 -8.17 -9.08
N ALA A 109 -24.11 -9.06 -8.77
CA ALA A 109 -24.97 -8.93 -7.61
C ALA A 109 -24.18 -9.05 -6.31
N LEU A 110 -23.26 -10.03 -6.23
CA LEU A 110 -22.38 -10.21 -5.07
C LEU A 110 -21.36 -9.07 -4.91
N GLN A 111 -20.84 -8.52 -6.00
CA GLN A 111 -19.96 -7.34 -5.96
C GLN A 111 -20.71 -6.13 -5.39
N LYS A 112 -21.92 -5.84 -5.90
CA LYS A 112 -22.76 -4.75 -5.38
C LYS A 112 -23.08 -4.94 -3.89
N PHE A 113 -23.43 -6.16 -3.49
CA PHE A 113 -23.66 -6.52 -2.10
C PHE A 113 -22.41 -6.31 -1.23
N LEU A 114 -21.24 -6.80 -1.68
CA LEU A 114 -19.95 -6.61 -1.02
C LEU A 114 -19.67 -5.12 -0.78
N PHE A 115 -19.84 -4.28 -1.81
CA PHE A 115 -19.54 -2.85 -1.71
C PHE A 115 -20.43 -2.13 -0.69
N GLN A 116 -21.68 -2.54 -0.55
CA GLN A 116 -22.60 -1.99 0.46
C GLN A 116 -22.39 -2.57 1.86
N LEU A 117 -21.79 -3.77 1.95
CA LEU A 117 -21.44 -4.41 3.21
C LEU A 117 -20.17 -3.78 3.83
N LEU A 118 -19.18 -3.41 3.02
CA LEU A 118 -17.89 -2.88 3.48
C LEU A 118 -18.02 -1.70 4.46
N PRO A 119 -18.84 -0.65 4.21
CA PRO A 119 -19.02 0.45 5.15
C PRO A 119 -19.59 0.01 6.49
N LEU A 120 -20.46 -1.00 6.49
CA LEU A 120 -21.04 -1.55 7.72
C LEU A 120 -19.97 -2.26 8.55
N CYS A 121 -19.14 -3.10 7.90
CA CYS A 121 -18.06 -3.82 8.56
C CYS A 121 -17.04 -2.86 9.17
N MET A 122 -16.54 -1.90 8.38
CA MET A 122 -15.50 -0.96 8.84
C MET A 122 -15.96 -0.04 9.96
N LYS A 123 -17.22 0.42 9.94
CA LYS A 123 -17.78 1.26 11.01
C LYS A 123 -17.95 0.48 12.33
N ALA A 124 -18.12 -0.84 12.26
CA ALA A 124 -18.27 -1.70 13.43
C ALA A 124 -16.93 -2.24 13.98
N THR A 125 -15.83 -2.16 13.21
CA THR A 125 -14.49 -2.61 13.64
C THR A 125 -14.00 -1.97 14.95
N PRO A 126 -14.04 -0.63 15.13
CA PRO A 126 -13.50 -0.02 16.36
C PRO A 126 -14.17 -0.51 17.65
N ASP A 127 -15.47 -0.80 17.60
CA ASP A 127 -16.20 -1.29 18.77
C ASP A 127 -15.94 -2.79 19.00
N ALA A 128 -15.79 -3.58 17.93
CA ALA A 128 -15.36 -4.97 18.01
C ALA A 128 -13.95 -5.12 18.61
N ASP A 129 -13.03 -4.20 18.30
CA ASP A 129 -11.66 -4.17 18.86
C ASP A 129 -11.68 -3.87 20.37
N LYS A 130 -12.51 -2.92 20.81
CA LYS A 130 -12.70 -2.62 22.24
C LYS A 130 -13.24 -3.83 23.01
N GLU A 131 -14.26 -4.51 22.45
CA GLU A 131 -14.88 -5.68 23.09
C GLU A 131 -13.92 -6.89 23.16
N SER A 132 -13.00 -7.02 22.20
CA SER A 132 -12.07 -8.15 22.13
C SER A 132 -10.73 -7.93 22.86
N GLY A 133 -10.44 -6.70 23.31
CA GLY A 133 -9.23 -6.37 24.08
C GLY A 133 -7.93 -6.40 23.26
N HIS A 134 -8.02 -6.38 21.94
CA HIS A 134 -6.88 -6.45 21.03
C HIS A 134 -6.89 -5.24 20.06
N LYS A 135 -5.71 -4.63 19.83
CA LYS A 135 -5.59 -3.28 19.27
C LYS A 135 -5.18 -3.18 17.78
N ALA A 136 -5.22 -4.27 17.03
CA ALA A 136 -4.94 -4.18 15.59
C ALA A 136 -5.67 -5.31 14.86
N ASP A 137 -6.82 -4.98 14.30
CA ASP A 137 -7.63 -5.94 13.55
C ASP A 137 -6.91 -6.37 12.26
N GLU A 138 -6.62 -7.66 12.13
CA GLU A 138 -6.10 -8.32 10.92
C GLU A 138 -7.09 -8.21 9.74
N SER A 139 -8.32 -7.72 9.96
CA SER A 139 -9.34 -7.51 8.92
C SER A 139 -9.12 -6.28 8.04
N VAL A 140 -8.50 -5.23 8.57
CA VAL A 140 -8.35 -3.94 7.88
C VAL A 140 -7.67 -4.05 6.52
N PRO A 141 -6.58 -4.85 6.35
CA PRO A 141 -5.96 -5.04 5.03
C PRO A 141 -6.93 -5.69 4.03
N THR A 142 -7.78 -6.62 4.47
CA THR A 142 -8.80 -7.26 3.63
C THR A 142 -9.87 -6.24 3.20
N TYR A 143 -10.33 -5.37 4.10
CA TYR A 143 -11.28 -4.31 3.74
C TYR A 143 -10.68 -3.31 2.76
N HIS A 144 -9.44 -2.87 2.97
CA HIS A 144 -8.77 -1.97 2.05
C HIS A 144 -8.56 -2.60 0.67
N LYS A 145 -8.20 -3.89 0.60
CA LYS A 145 -8.15 -4.63 -0.66
C LYS A 145 -9.51 -4.64 -1.37
N ALA A 146 -10.60 -4.91 -0.64
CA ALA A 146 -11.94 -4.92 -1.19
C ALA A 146 -12.41 -3.51 -1.62
N ILE A 147 -12.01 -2.46 -0.90
CA ILE A 147 -12.25 -1.06 -1.30
C ILE A 147 -11.50 -0.75 -2.59
N ILE A 148 -10.21 -1.06 -2.70
CA ILE A 148 -9.43 -0.83 -3.93
C ILE A 148 -10.08 -1.53 -5.12
N PHE A 149 -10.57 -2.76 -4.92
CA PHE A 149 -11.36 -3.46 -5.93
C PHE A 149 -12.65 -2.70 -6.27
N ALA A 150 -13.42 -2.24 -5.28
CA ALA A 150 -14.63 -1.45 -5.52
C ALA A 150 -14.36 -0.17 -6.34
N LEU A 151 -13.28 0.55 -6.03
CA LEU A 151 -12.83 1.73 -6.76
C LEU A 151 -12.39 1.42 -8.21
N SER A 152 -12.07 0.17 -8.53
CA SER A 152 -11.78 -0.26 -9.91
C SER A 152 -13.03 -0.55 -10.75
N VAL A 153 -14.18 -0.73 -10.10
CA VAL A 153 -15.44 -1.20 -10.74
C VAL A 153 -16.51 -0.11 -10.75
N LEU A 154 -16.63 0.64 -9.66
CA LEU A 154 -17.60 1.72 -9.52
C LEU A 154 -17.20 2.92 -10.36
N ALA A 155 -18.19 3.67 -10.84
CA ALA A 155 -17.96 4.94 -11.50
C ALA A 155 -17.38 5.97 -10.51
N GLU A 156 -16.56 6.89 -11.01
CA GLU A 156 -15.87 7.88 -10.17
C GLU A 156 -16.83 8.84 -9.47
N ASP A 157 -18.00 9.08 -10.05
CA ASP A 157 -19.08 9.91 -9.54
C ASP A 157 -20.10 9.14 -8.69
N ASP A 158 -19.91 7.82 -8.52
CA ASP A 158 -20.77 7.01 -7.65
C ASP A 158 -20.56 7.42 -6.17
N PRO A 159 -21.62 7.86 -5.45
CA PRO A 159 -21.51 8.22 -4.04
C PRO A 159 -20.95 7.10 -3.15
N LEU A 160 -21.18 5.84 -3.51
CA LEU A 160 -20.64 4.70 -2.77
C LEU A 160 -19.12 4.57 -2.95
N ALA A 161 -18.58 4.89 -4.13
CA ALA A 161 -17.14 4.91 -4.35
C ALA A 161 -16.46 5.97 -3.48
N GLU A 162 -17.07 7.16 -3.39
CA GLU A 162 -16.59 8.23 -2.50
C GLU A 162 -16.67 7.81 -1.03
N GLU A 163 -17.79 7.24 -0.57
CA GLU A 163 -17.93 6.75 0.81
C GLU A 163 -16.85 5.72 1.15
N LEU A 164 -16.62 4.74 0.26
CA LEU A 164 -15.59 3.71 0.43
C LEU A 164 -14.18 4.32 0.47
N PHE A 165 -13.89 5.30 -0.38
CA PHE A 165 -12.60 6.00 -0.35
C PHE A 165 -12.39 6.82 0.94
N GLN A 166 -13.45 7.39 1.52
CA GLN A 166 -13.36 8.07 2.82
C GLN A 166 -13.04 7.12 3.97
N LEU A 167 -13.45 5.85 3.87
CA LEU A 167 -13.12 4.82 4.86
C LEU A 167 -11.69 4.27 4.70
N TRP A 168 -11.14 4.29 3.49
CA TRP A 168 -9.77 3.82 3.23
C TRP A 168 -8.72 4.67 3.96
N GLN A 169 -7.76 4.00 4.62
CA GLN A 169 -6.64 4.64 5.29
C GLN A 169 -5.31 4.32 4.59
N PRO A 170 -4.41 5.29 4.41
CA PRO A 170 -3.09 5.05 3.83
C PRO A 170 -2.15 4.30 4.79
N LEU A 171 -2.41 4.44 6.08
CA LEU A 171 -1.72 3.86 7.21
C LEU A 171 -2.09 2.37 7.38
N ASP A 172 -1.11 1.51 7.60
CA ASP A 172 -1.36 0.11 7.98
C ASP A 172 -2.02 0.01 9.37
N PRO A 173 -2.85 -0.99 9.65
CA PRO A 173 -3.48 -1.12 10.97
C PRO A 173 -2.48 -1.43 12.10
N VAL A 174 -1.32 -2.01 11.76
CA VAL A 174 -0.29 -2.45 12.70
C VAL A 174 0.92 -1.53 12.57
N VAL A 175 1.36 -0.97 13.70
CA VAL A 175 2.63 -0.26 13.81
C VAL A 175 3.76 -1.30 13.81
N TYR A 176 4.74 -1.11 12.94
CA TYR A 176 5.91 -1.99 12.90
C TYR A 176 6.90 -1.66 14.02
N TRP A 177 7.83 -2.55 14.30
CA TRP A 177 8.80 -2.36 15.39
C TRP A 177 9.87 -1.32 15.08
N ASN A 178 10.14 -1.06 13.79
CA ASN A 178 10.98 0.02 13.30
C ASN A 178 10.66 0.38 11.84
N MET A 179 11.32 1.43 11.33
CA MET A 179 11.22 1.91 9.95
C MET A 179 12.22 1.27 8.96
N ASP A 180 12.97 0.26 9.37
CA ASP A 180 14.00 -0.38 8.53
C ASP A 180 13.47 -1.63 7.81
N PHE A 181 12.43 -2.28 8.34
CA PHE A 181 11.86 -3.50 7.76
C PHE A 181 10.44 -3.34 7.19
N ALA A 182 9.75 -2.26 7.52
CA ALA A 182 8.44 -1.93 6.98
C ALA A 182 8.14 -0.45 7.19
N SER A 183 7.41 0.16 6.26
CA SER A 183 7.07 1.58 6.36
C SER A 183 5.77 1.84 7.09
N GLY A 184 4.92 0.82 7.29
CA GLY A 184 3.59 1.02 7.88
C GLY A 184 2.58 1.73 6.97
N TYR A 185 2.83 1.78 5.65
CA TYR A 185 1.97 2.40 4.62
C TYR A 185 1.77 1.51 3.39
N ASP A 186 1.70 0.18 3.56
CA ASP A 186 1.55 -0.73 2.43
C ASP A 186 0.22 -0.57 1.68
N GLN A 187 -0.82 -0.08 2.36
CA GLN A 187 -2.10 0.25 1.74
C GLN A 187 -1.97 1.32 0.65
N LEU A 188 -1.15 2.35 0.88
CA LEU A 188 -0.90 3.40 -0.09
C LEU A 188 -0.25 2.84 -1.36
N ARG A 189 0.77 1.99 -1.20
CA ARG A 189 1.42 1.32 -2.34
C ARG A 189 0.44 0.44 -3.09
N ALA A 190 -0.38 -0.34 -2.39
CA ALA A 190 -1.40 -1.18 -3.02
C ALA A 190 -2.36 -0.33 -3.88
N LEU A 191 -2.81 0.82 -3.37
CA LEU A 191 -3.68 1.74 -4.09
C LEU A 191 -2.97 2.37 -5.32
N LEU A 192 -1.74 2.84 -5.16
CA LEU A 192 -0.96 3.44 -6.26
C LEU A 192 -0.68 2.43 -7.39
N GLN A 193 -0.44 1.16 -7.04
CA GLN A 193 -0.18 0.08 -7.99
C GLN A 193 -1.44 -0.51 -8.62
N ALA A 194 -2.62 -0.27 -8.02
CA ALA A 194 -3.87 -0.82 -8.51
C ALA A 194 -4.29 -0.22 -9.87
N ARG A 195 -5.04 -1.01 -10.64
CA ARG A 195 -5.69 -0.57 -11.89
C ARG A 195 -7.02 0.14 -11.56
N ILE A 196 -6.91 1.30 -10.93
CA ILE A 196 -8.03 2.19 -10.59
C ILE A 196 -7.86 3.53 -11.33
N PRO A 197 -8.95 4.30 -11.50
CA PRO A 197 -8.87 5.65 -12.04
C PRO A 197 -7.84 6.54 -11.33
N SER A 198 -7.15 7.38 -12.11
CA SER A 198 -6.08 8.26 -11.59
C SER A 198 -6.58 9.27 -10.56
N SER A 199 -7.86 9.65 -10.60
CA SER A 199 -8.48 10.56 -9.64
C SER A 199 -8.38 10.05 -8.19
N TRP A 200 -8.59 8.75 -7.97
CA TRP A 200 -8.45 8.13 -6.65
C TRP A 200 -6.99 8.15 -6.15
N LYS A 201 -6.03 7.96 -7.06
CA LYS A 201 -4.60 8.05 -6.74
C LYS A 201 -4.20 9.48 -6.39
N LYS A 202 -4.77 10.47 -7.07
CA LYS A 202 -4.60 11.89 -6.76
C LYS A 202 -5.19 12.26 -5.39
N LYS A 203 -6.42 11.82 -5.09
CA LYS A 203 -7.01 12.00 -3.76
C LYS A 203 -6.17 11.34 -2.65
N ALA A 204 -5.57 10.18 -2.92
CA ALA A 204 -4.67 9.51 -1.96
C ALA A 204 -3.38 10.31 -1.73
N HIS A 205 -2.79 10.87 -2.79
CA HIS A 205 -1.67 11.82 -2.68
C HIS A 205 -2.05 13.04 -1.83
N GLU A 206 -3.19 13.69 -2.10
CA GLU A 206 -3.68 14.85 -1.33
C GLU A 206 -3.93 14.51 0.15
N ARG A 207 -4.41 13.30 0.45
CA ARG A 207 -4.55 12.81 1.83
C ARG A 207 -3.18 12.65 2.51
N MET A 208 -2.20 12.08 1.82
CA MET A 208 -0.84 11.94 2.34
C MET A 208 -0.15 13.29 2.57
N VAL A 209 -0.27 14.23 1.63
CA VAL A 209 0.24 15.60 1.77
C VAL A 209 -0.32 16.25 3.04
N ARG A 210 -1.63 16.13 3.29
CA ARG A 210 -2.25 16.68 4.51
C ARG A 210 -1.72 16.05 5.79
N ILE A 211 -1.54 14.73 5.81
CA ILE A 211 -0.95 14.01 6.96
C ILE A 211 0.46 14.54 7.24
N ILE A 212 1.32 14.58 6.22
CA ILE A 212 2.72 15.02 6.33
C ILE A 212 2.81 16.47 6.80
N LEU A 213 2.02 17.38 6.22
CA LEU A 213 2.00 18.77 6.64
C LEU A 213 1.49 18.95 8.07
N SER A 214 0.52 18.13 8.50
CA SER A 214 0.00 18.14 9.86
C SER A 214 1.03 17.64 10.89
N GLU A 215 1.75 16.56 10.58
CA GLU A 215 2.85 16.05 11.41
C GLU A 215 4.03 17.03 11.48
N ASN A 216 4.41 17.62 10.35
CA ASN A 216 5.48 18.62 10.30
C ASN A 216 5.16 19.85 11.15
N ALA A 217 3.90 20.30 11.13
CA ALA A 217 3.41 21.40 11.95
C ALA A 217 3.16 21.02 13.42
N GLY A 218 3.37 19.77 13.83
CA GLY A 218 3.12 19.29 15.19
C GLY A 218 1.64 19.24 15.58
N LYS A 219 0.72 19.30 14.61
CA LYS A 219 -0.73 19.24 14.83
C LYS A 219 -1.22 17.81 15.08
N THR A 220 -0.51 16.84 14.51
CA THR A 220 -0.73 15.41 14.71
C THR A 220 0.60 14.76 15.06
N GLN A 221 0.56 13.76 15.94
CA GLN A 221 1.73 12.92 16.21
C GLN A 221 1.71 11.70 15.28
N PRO A 222 2.88 11.20 14.85
CA PRO A 222 2.98 9.88 14.25
C PRO A 222 2.39 8.81 15.18
N ARG A 223 2.02 7.64 14.63
CA ARG A 223 1.44 6.56 15.45
C ARG A 223 2.44 5.98 16.45
N ALA A 224 3.73 6.09 16.15
CA ALA A 224 4.83 5.76 17.04
C ALA A 224 6.03 6.68 16.80
N ASP A 225 6.85 6.87 17.82
CA ASP A 225 7.96 7.82 17.84
C ASP A 225 8.99 7.64 16.71
N HIS A 226 9.09 6.43 16.17
CA HIS A 226 10.03 6.09 15.10
C HIS A 226 9.43 6.24 13.69
N GLU A 227 8.11 6.45 13.56
CA GLU A 227 7.45 6.64 12.27
C GLU A 227 7.54 8.10 11.81
N ASP A 228 7.69 8.29 10.49
CA ASP A 228 7.71 9.60 9.84
C ASP A 228 6.91 9.48 8.54
N ALA A 229 5.75 10.14 8.45
CA ALA A 229 4.85 9.99 7.30
C ALA A 229 5.51 10.37 5.97
N ARG A 230 6.43 11.35 5.97
CA ARG A 230 7.11 11.81 4.75
C ARG A 230 8.10 10.76 4.26
N ARG A 231 8.91 10.20 5.16
CA ARG A 231 9.83 9.11 4.87
C ARG A 231 9.08 7.88 4.39
N CYS A 232 7.97 7.51 5.04
CA CYS A 232 7.13 6.40 4.58
C CYS A 232 6.57 6.67 3.19
N TYR A 233 6.13 7.90 2.95
CA TYR A 233 5.55 8.27 1.66
C TYR A 233 6.57 8.17 0.52
N LEU A 234 7.75 8.76 0.72
CA LEU A 234 8.87 8.66 -0.20
C LEU A 234 9.22 7.19 -0.50
N TYR A 235 9.38 6.38 0.55
CA TYR A 235 9.73 4.97 0.40
C TYR A 235 8.70 4.20 -0.45
N GLN A 236 7.40 4.47 -0.27
CA GLN A 236 6.36 3.81 -1.07
C GLN A 236 6.35 4.28 -2.53
N ILE A 237 6.69 5.54 -2.81
CA ILE A 237 6.90 6.04 -4.17
C ILE A 237 8.12 5.37 -4.81
N GLU A 238 9.24 5.30 -4.09
CA GLU A 238 10.46 4.63 -4.56
C GLU A 238 10.19 3.16 -4.90
N LEU A 239 9.46 2.43 -4.05
CA LEU A 239 9.05 1.05 -4.31
C LEU A 239 8.15 0.90 -5.54
N CYS A 240 7.43 1.94 -5.96
CA CYS A 240 6.61 1.92 -7.18
C CYS A 240 7.45 2.10 -8.46
N ILE A 241 8.65 2.69 -8.37
CA ILE A 241 9.49 3.02 -9.53
C ILE A 241 10.76 2.16 -9.64
N ILE A 242 11.20 1.53 -8.55
CA ILE A 242 12.37 0.66 -8.54
C ILE A 242 12.17 -0.56 -9.46
N GLY A 243 13.22 -0.92 -10.19
CA GLY A 243 13.27 -2.15 -11.00
C GLY A 243 12.85 -1.97 -12.45
N GLY A 244 12.69 -0.72 -12.92
CA GLY A 244 12.39 -0.44 -14.33
C GLY A 244 10.99 -0.89 -14.77
N ARG A 245 10.08 -1.13 -13.82
CA ARG A 245 8.67 -1.38 -14.11
C ARG A 245 8.05 -0.08 -14.63
N ALA A 246 7.13 -0.18 -15.59
CA ALA A 246 6.35 0.96 -16.04
C ALA A 246 5.61 1.58 -14.82
N LEU A 247 5.65 2.91 -14.72
CA LEU A 247 4.97 3.65 -13.66
C LEU A 247 3.48 3.24 -13.63
N PRO A 248 2.93 2.79 -12.49
CA PRO A 248 1.56 2.25 -12.45
C PRO A 248 0.47 3.34 -12.47
N TYR A 249 0.86 4.61 -12.58
CA TYR A 249 -0.03 5.77 -12.63
C TYR A 249 0.56 6.85 -13.55
N ALA A 250 -0.21 7.91 -13.80
CA ALA A 250 0.19 8.97 -14.71
C ALA A 250 1.47 9.69 -14.23
N VAL A 251 2.37 10.01 -15.16
CA VAL A 251 3.62 10.73 -14.86
C VAL A 251 3.36 12.10 -14.24
N ASP A 252 2.25 12.76 -14.60
CA ASP A 252 1.86 14.04 -13.98
C ASP A 252 1.66 13.92 -12.45
N LEU A 253 1.09 12.80 -11.97
CA LEU A 253 0.98 12.56 -10.53
C LEU A 253 2.35 12.32 -9.90
N LEU A 254 3.27 11.62 -10.57
CA LEU A 254 4.65 11.48 -10.08
C LEU A 254 5.32 12.86 -9.97
N ALA A 255 5.09 13.75 -10.94
CA ALA A 255 5.62 15.10 -10.92
C ALA A 255 5.08 15.90 -9.71
N GLU A 256 3.77 15.86 -9.45
CA GLU A 256 3.15 16.47 -8.26
C GLU A 256 3.77 15.92 -6.95
N GLN A 257 4.04 14.62 -6.90
CA GLN A 257 4.66 13.96 -5.75
C GLN A 257 6.10 14.40 -5.53
N VAL A 258 6.91 14.44 -6.59
CA VAL A 258 8.31 14.87 -6.54
C VAL A 258 8.39 16.34 -6.14
N GLU A 259 7.55 17.19 -6.72
CA GLU A 259 7.41 18.62 -6.38
C GLU A 259 7.20 18.80 -4.87
N PHE A 260 6.24 18.07 -4.30
CA PHE A 260 5.97 18.11 -2.87
C PHE A 260 7.15 17.60 -2.03
N LEU A 261 7.81 16.52 -2.47
CA LEU A 261 8.92 15.90 -1.76
C LEU A 261 10.22 16.73 -1.76
N ILE A 262 10.43 17.61 -2.73
CA ILE A 262 11.61 18.50 -2.77
C ILE A 262 11.30 19.95 -2.36
N GLY A 263 10.03 20.25 -2.07
CA GLY A 263 9.55 21.58 -1.74
C GLY A 263 10.00 22.11 -0.36
N PRO A 264 9.85 23.42 -0.10
CA PRO A 264 10.26 24.06 1.15
C PRO A 264 9.38 23.60 2.33
N GLY A 265 9.86 22.58 3.04
CA GLY A 265 9.25 22.06 4.26
C GLY A 265 10.18 21.10 5.01
N ASP A 266 11.46 21.10 4.67
CA ASP A 266 12.44 20.18 5.19
C ASP A 266 12.77 20.52 6.64
N LYS A 267 12.40 19.61 7.54
CA LYS A 267 13.12 19.51 8.81
C LYS A 267 14.54 19.02 8.48
N PRO A 268 15.60 19.67 9.01
CA PRO A 268 16.94 19.10 8.98
C PRO A 268 16.90 17.66 9.52
N GLY A 269 17.45 16.69 8.80
CA GLY A 269 17.45 15.28 9.23
C GLY A 269 16.35 14.38 8.65
N ALA A 270 15.45 14.88 7.81
CA ALA A 270 14.49 14.04 7.09
C ALA A 270 15.22 13.15 6.07
N ARG A 271 14.99 11.82 6.12
CA ARG A 271 15.58 10.89 5.13
C ARG A 271 15.20 11.34 3.72
N GLY A 272 16.21 11.73 2.95
CA GLY A 272 16.05 12.11 1.56
C GLY A 272 15.95 10.90 0.62
N ILE A 273 15.78 11.23 -0.65
CA ILE A 273 15.63 10.27 -1.75
C ILE A 273 16.90 9.42 -1.89
N GLN A 274 16.74 8.11 -2.03
CA GLN A 274 17.88 7.21 -2.13
C GLN A 274 18.61 7.43 -3.45
N VAL A 275 19.93 7.62 -3.38
CA VAL A 275 20.75 7.94 -4.56
C VAL A 275 20.54 6.97 -5.73
N HIS A 276 20.39 5.67 -5.44
CA HIS A 276 20.21 4.65 -6.48
C HIS A 276 18.82 4.67 -7.14
N THR A 277 17.83 5.36 -6.57
CA THR A 277 16.47 5.50 -7.11
C THR A 277 16.33 6.76 -7.98
N CYS A 278 17.19 7.77 -7.78
CA CYS A 278 17.18 9.05 -8.50
C CYS A 278 17.15 8.91 -10.03
N LYS A 279 17.87 7.92 -10.59
CA LYS A 279 17.85 7.64 -12.03
C LYS A 279 16.45 7.32 -12.56
N TYR A 280 15.59 6.68 -11.76
CA TYR A 280 14.24 6.35 -12.18
C TYR A 280 13.36 7.60 -12.22
N PHE A 281 13.49 8.50 -11.25
CA PHE A 281 12.78 9.78 -11.26
C PHE A 281 13.15 10.62 -12.49
N LEU A 282 14.44 10.81 -12.76
CA LEU A 282 14.91 11.59 -13.91
C LEU A 282 14.42 11.01 -15.25
N ASN A 283 14.45 9.68 -15.39
CA ASN A 283 14.00 9.02 -16.61
C ASN A 283 12.48 9.09 -16.80
N LEU A 284 11.70 8.90 -15.74
CA LEU A 284 10.24 8.96 -15.79
C LEU A 284 9.74 10.38 -16.03
N LEU A 285 10.48 11.39 -15.56
CA LEU A 285 10.18 12.80 -15.76
C LEU A 285 10.86 13.39 -17.00
N SER A 286 11.28 12.58 -17.98
CA SER A 286 12.12 13.01 -19.12
C SER A 286 11.44 13.97 -20.12
N GLU A 287 10.11 14.08 -20.10
CA GLU A 287 9.39 15.02 -20.98
C GLU A 287 9.80 16.48 -20.73
N VAL A 288 9.83 17.28 -21.81
CA VAL A 288 10.27 18.69 -21.76
C VAL A 288 9.47 19.53 -20.75
N LYS A 289 8.17 19.25 -20.61
CA LYS A 289 7.29 19.96 -19.65
C LYS A 289 7.75 19.85 -18.18
N PHE A 290 8.56 18.83 -17.84
CA PHE A 290 9.08 18.63 -16.49
C PHE A 290 10.54 19.09 -16.32
N LEU A 291 11.13 19.80 -17.29
CA LEU A 291 12.53 20.22 -17.24
C LEU A 291 12.85 21.02 -15.97
N ASP A 292 12.01 21.98 -15.59
CA ASP A 292 12.19 22.77 -14.36
C ASP A 292 12.18 21.88 -13.09
N LEU A 293 11.24 20.94 -13.01
CA LEU A 293 11.16 20.00 -11.90
C LEU A 293 12.41 19.09 -11.84
N ARG A 294 12.88 18.58 -12.98
CA ARG A 294 14.12 17.77 -13.04
C ARG A 294 15.34 18.56 -12.56
N ARG A 295 15.45 19.83 -12.94
CA ARG A 295 16.50 20.75 -12.49
C ARG A 295 16.48 20.92 -10.97
N ARG A 296 15.33 21.28 -10.41
CA ARG A 296 15.17 21.43 -8.95
C ARG A 296 15.41 20.13 -8.20
N PHE A 297 14.95 19.01 -8.75
CA PHE A 297 15.20 17.68 -8.20
C PHE A 297 16.70 17.34 -8.19
N ALA A 298 17.41 17.54 -9.30
CA ALA A 298 18.84 17.26 -9.38
C ALA A 298 19.63 18.16 -8.43
N ARG A 299 19.29 19.45 -8.34
CA ARG A 299 19.85 20.37 -7.35
C ARG A 299 19.60 19.91 -5.93
N TYR A 300 18.36 19.51 -5.62
CA TYR A 300 17.99 18.91 -4.34
C TYR A 300 18.92 17.74 -4.02
N ILE A 301 19.04 16.73 -4.87
CA ILE A 301 19.88 15.54 -4.63
C ILE A 301 21.36 15.88 -4.41
N VAL A 302 21.93 16.80 -5.20
CA VAL A 302 23.37 17.10 -5.19
C VAL A 302 23.78 17.98 -4.02
N LEU A 303 22.96 18.99 -3.69
CA LEU A 303 23.31 20.01 -2.71
C LEU A 303 22.63 19.81 -1.36
N GLY A 304 21.57 19.02 -1.30
CA GLY A 304 20.85 18.77 -0.06
C GLY A 304 21.61 17.84 0.88
N ASP A 305 21.39 18.06 2.18
CA ASP A 305 22.01 17.29 3.25
C ASP A 305 21.10 16.08 3.60
N HIS A 306 21.03 15.13 2.66
CA HIS A 306 20.07 14.03 2.65
C HIS A 306 20.51 12.80 3.46
N CYS A 307 20.91 13.00 4.73
CA CYS A 307 20.88 12.03 5.85
C CYS A 307 21.52 10.61 5.70
N GLU A 308 22.04 10.12 6.84
CA GLU A 308 22.58 8.77 7.16
C GLU A 308 23.75 8.23 6.32
N PHE A 309 23.73 8.36 4.99
CA PHE A 309 24.79 7.89 4.09
C PHE A 309 25.76 9.00 3.64
N GLY A 310 25.50 10.23 4.06
CA GLY A 310 26.29 11.41 3.73
C GLY A 310 25.89 12.05 2.39
N PRO A 311 26.68 13.03 1.93
CA PRO A 311 26.38 13.75 0.68
C PRO A 311 26.43 12.80 -0.52
N PHE A 312 25.74 13.18 -1.60
CA PHE A 312 25.77 12.45 -2.88
C PHE A 312 27.20 12.05 -3.26
N SER A 313 27.38 10.81 -3.69
CA SER A 313 28.70 10.28 -4.05
C SER A 313 28.60 9.24 -5.16
N VAL A 314 29.68 9.08 -5.92
CA VAL A 314 29.78 8.10 -7.00
C VAL A 314 30.73 6.97 -6.59
N HIS A 315 30.18 5.77 -6.49
CA HIS A 315 30.86 4.53 -6.14
C HIS A 315 30.76 3.46 -7.26
N HIS A 316 29.75 3.55 -8.12
CA HIS A 316 29.39 2.54 -9.14
C HIS A 316 29.15 3.20 -10.52
N ASP A 317 29.21 2.41 -11.60
CA ASP A 317 29.06 2.91 -12.97
C ASP A 317 27.65 3.51 -13.24
N ASP A 318 26.62 3.02 -12.56
CA ASP A 318 25.25 3.57 -12.66
C ASP A 318 25.14 4.97 -12.05
N GLU A 319 25.74 5.18 -10.88
CA GLU A 319 25.79 6.50 -10.22
C GLU A 319 26.61 7.49 -11.05
N MET A 320 27.63 7.01 -11.78
CA MET A 320 28.43 7.83 -12.70
C MET A 320 27.59 8.31 -13.89
N LYS A 321 26.78 7.45 -14.49
CA LYS A 321 25.86 7.84 -15.57
C LYS A 321 24.84 8.85 -15.08
N MET A 322 24.29 8.60 -13.90
CA MET A 322 23.32 9.48 -13.28
C MET A 322 23.91 10.85 -12.92
N ALA A 323 25.14 10.91 -12.41
CA ALA A 323 25.83 12.18 -12.14
C ALA A 323 26.02 13.01 -13.42
N ARG A 324 26.35 12.35 -14.55
CA ARG A 324 26.46 13.01 -15.86
C ARG A 324 25.11 13.51 -16.36
N GLN A 325 24.05 12.71 -16.23
CA GLN A 325 22.69 13.13 -16.56
C GLN A 325 22.27 14.35 -15.73
N MET A 326 22.52 14.36 -14.41
CA MET A 326 22.24 15.52 -13.57
C MET A 326 23.05 16.76 -13.97
N LEU A 327 24.28 16.57 -14.48
CA LEU A 327 25.10 17.68 -14.97
C LEU A 327 24.50 18.30 -16.25
N GLU A 328 23.87 17.48 -17.10
CA GLU A 328 23.15 17.93 -18.30
C GLU A 328 21.87 18.70 -17.95
N GLU A 329 21.23 18.39 -16.81
CA GLU A 329 20.08 19.15 -16.34
C GLU A 329 20.48 20.55 -15.82
N ALA A 330 21.68 20.71 -15.26
CA ALA A 330 22.13 21.95 -14.62
C ALA A 330 22.15 23.14 -15.61
N ASP A 331 21.46 24.22 -15.25
CA ASP A 331 21.44 25.43 -16.07
C ASP A 331 22.82 26.12 -16.11
N GLU A 332 23.07 26.98 -17.09
CA GLU A 332 24.33 27.72 -17.23
C GLU A 332 24.70 28.54 -15.99
N GLU A 333 23.68 29.00 -15.27
CA GLU A 333 23.84 29.82 -14.07
C GLU A 333 24.06 28.99 -12.79
N ASP A 334 23.80 27.67 -12.80
CA ASP A 334 23.95 26.81 -11.61
C ASP A 334 25.40 26.32 -11.42
N LYS A 335 26.29 27.27 -11.13
CA LYS A 335 27.72 27.02 -10.91
C LYS A 335 27.98 26.07 -9.75
N GLU A 336 27.24 26.24 -8.65
CA GLU A 336 27.42 25.46 -7.43
C GLU A 336 27.13 23.97 -7.67
N MET A 337 26.02 23.64 -8.32
CA MET A 337 25.68 22.25 -8.64
C MET A 337 26.68 21.65 -9.63
N LYS A 338 27.09 22.41 -10.66
CA LYS A 338 28.09 21.99 -11.66
C LYS A 338 29.44 21.67 -11.01
N GLU A 339 29.93 22.55 -10.14
CA GLU A 339 31.19 22.34 -9.42
C GLU A 339 31.12 21.10 -8.52
N ARG A 340 30.00 20.93 -7.79
CA ARG A 340 29.81 19.80 -6.89
C ARG A 340 29.71 18.47 -7.63
N LEU A 341 28.96 18.42 -8.73
CA LEU A 341 28.89 17.25 -9.61
C LEU A 341 30.24 16.94 -10.25
N GLY A 342 30.97 17.96 -10.71
CA GLY A 342 32.31 17.81 -11.26
C GLY A 342 33.26 17.12 -10.27
N PHE A 343 33.26 17.58 -9.02
CA PHE A 343 34.02 16.96 -7.94
C PHE A 343 33.63 15.49 -7.72
N PHE A 344 32.34 15.17 -7.65
CA PHE A 344 31.88 13.79 -7.44
C PHE A 344 32.18 12.86 -8.61
N ILE A 345 32.08 13.36 -9.86
CA ILE A 345 32.44 12.62 -11.07
C ILE A 345 33.94 12.31 -11.06
N THR A 346 34.80 13.29 -10.78
CA THR A 346 36.26 13.06 -10.72
C THR A 346 36.62 12.05 -9.64
N GLN A 347 36.10 12.20 -8.42
CA GLN A 347 36.35 11.23 -7.35
C GLN A 347 35.82 9.84 -7.71
N GLY A 348 34.63 9.77 -8.32
CA GLY A 348 34.03 8.52 -8.78
C GLY A 348 34.89 7.81 -9.82
N GLN A 349 35.43 8.54 -10.80
CA GLN A 349 36.34 7.99 -11.82
C GLN A 349 37.56 7.35 -11.18
N THR A 350 38.24 8.06 -10.27
CA THR A 350 39.41 7.52 -9.55
C THR A 350 39.07 6.26 -8.75
N ARG A 351 37.91 6.24 -8.07
CA ARG A 351 37.44 5.04 -7.32
C ARG A 351 37.17 3.86 -8.24
N LEU A 352 36.48 4.09 -9.37
CA LEU A 352 36.12 3.04 -10.32
C LEU A 352 37.35 2.47 -11.03
N GLU A 353 38.31 3.31 -11.42
CA GLU A 353 39.59 2.88 -11.99
C GLU A 353 40.39 2.01 -11.00
N LYS A 354 40.51 2.45 -9.74
CA LYS A 354 41.14 1.65 -8.68
C LYS A 354 40.44 0.32 -8.47
N LYS A 355 39.10 0.29 -8.47
CA LYS A 355 38.30 -0.94 -8.33
C LYS A 355 38.51 -1.89 -9.53
N ARG A 356 38.56 -1.37 -10.76
CA ARG A 356 38.84 -2.14 -11.99
C ARG A 356 40.26 -2.70 -12.01
N SER A 357 41.26 -1.89 -11.65
CA SER A 357 42.66 -2.33 -11.52
C SER A 357 42.82 -3.45 -10.48
N ASN A 358 42.24 -3.27 -9.29
CA ASN A 358 42.24 -4.28 -8.23
C ASN A 358 41.55 -5.58 -8.66
N ARG A 359 40.42 -5.50 -9.37
CA ARG A 359 39.71 -6.68 -9.89
C ARG A 359 40.53 -7.42 -10.93
N THR A 360 41.22 -6.70 -11.81
CA THR A 360 42.11 -7.28 -12.83
C THR A 360 43.31 -7.97 -12.19
N SER A 361 43.96 -7.33 -11.21
CA SER A 361 45.06 -7.92 -10.44
C SER A 361 44.61 -9.18 -9.68
N ARG A 362 43.45 -9.16 -9.02
CA ARG A 362 42.88 -10.34 -8.34
C ARG A 362 42.56 -11.46 -9.33
N LYS A 363 41.98 -11.15 -10.48
CA LYS A 363 41.68 -12.16 -11.53
C LYS A 363 42.96 -12.78 -12.07
N ALA A 364 44.00 -11.99 -12.31
CA ALA A 364 45.31 -12.48 -12.74
C ALA A 364 45.94 -13.42 -11.69
N LYS A 365 45.93 -13.03 -10.40
CA LYS A 365 46.37 -13.90 -9.29
C LYS A 365 45.58 -15.19 -9.20
N ASN A 366 44.25 -15.12 -9.30
CA ASN A 366 43.40 -16.31 -9.25
C ASN A 366 43.66 -17.25 -10.45
N ASN A 367 43.83 -16.70 -11.65
CA ASN A 367 44.17 -17.48 -12.84
C ASN A 367 45.55 -18.14 -12.71
N ALA A 368 46.54 -17.46 -12.13
CA ALA A 368 47.86 -18.03 -11.88
C ALA A 368 47.78 -19.22 -10.91
N ILE A 369 47.02 -19.09 -9.82
CA ILE A 369 46.77 -20.20 -8.87
C ILE A 369 46.06 -21.37 -9.58
N LEU A 370 44.97 -21.09 -10.31
CA LEU A 370 44.21 -22.12 -11.02
C LEU A 370 45.04 -22.83 -12.11
N SER A 371 45.96 -22.12 -12.79
CA SER A 371 46.85 -22.73 -13.78
C SER A 371 47.87 -23.67 -13.13
N GLN A 372 48.28 -23.44 -11.89
CA GLN A 372 49.15 -24.36 -11.15
C GLN A 372 48.42 -25.63 -10.68
N MET A 373 47.08 -25.58 -10.59
CA MET A 373 46.25 -26.72 -10.17
C MET A 373 45.76 -27.58 -11.35
N ARG A 374 45.86 -27.10 -12.58
CA ARG A 374 45.50 -27.84 -13.78
C ARG A 374 46.74 -28.58 -14.28
N VAL A 375 46.77 -29.89 -14.02
CA VAL A 375 47.78 -30.86 -14.49
C VAL A 375 47.74 -30.96 -16.01
#